data_AF-A0A1S2NH67-F1
#
_entry.id   AF-A0A1S2NH67-F1
#
_cell.length_a   1.000
_cell.length_b   1.000
_cell.length_c   1.000
_cell.angle_alpha   90.00
_cell.angle_beta   90.00
_cell.angle_gamma   90.00
#
_symmetry.space_group_name_H-M   'P 1'
#
loop_
_entity.id
_entity.type
_entity.pdbx_description
1 polymer ?
#
loop_
_entity_poly.entity_id
_entity_poly.type
_entity_poly.pdbx_seq_one_letter_code
_entity_poly.pdbx_strand_id
1 'polypeptide(L)'
;MASSRSTRASTAVERLKQRTGNNLYSMARTGDGHFYLSEAPGSPPLCPPMELDDFVNFVKGLGPQEQPRISKNDLAFEKQLVKKKT
;
A
#
# COMPACT_ATOMS: atom_id res chain seq x y z
N MET A 1 20.89 2.38 -7.36
CA MET A 1 20.35 3.73 -7.05
C MET A 1 18.95 3.56 -6.52
N ALA A 2 18.73 3.74 -5.20
CA ALA A 2 17.39 3.71 -4.64
C ALA A 2 16.61 4.94 -5.12
N SER A 3 15.60 4.74 -5.97
CA SER A 3 14.82 5.85 -6.52
C SER A 3 14.00 6.51 -5.41
N SER A 4 13.78 7.83 -5.53
CA SER A 4 12.99 8.65 -4.61
C SER A 4 11.57 8.12 -4.32
N ARG A 5 11.07 7.19 -5.16
CA ARG A 5 9.81 6.47 -4.99
C ARG A 5 9.85 5.53 -3.78
N SER A 6 10.98 4.84 -3.58
CA SER A 6 11.17 3.91 -2.46
C SER A 6 11.20 4.64 -1.13
N THR A 7 11.76 5.85 -1.10
CA THR A 7 11.83 6.67 0.12
C THR A 7 10.44 7.03 0.63
N ARG A 8 9.53 7.46 -0.25
CA ARG A 8 8.15 7.80 0.12
C ARG A 8 7.37 6.62 0.68
N ALA A 9 7.50 5.45 0.06
CA ALA A 9 6.83 4.23 0.51
C ALA A 9 7.32 3.82 1.91
N SER A 10 8.65 3.80 2.11
CA SER A 10 9.25 3.49 3.42
C SER A 10 8.82 4.47 4.51
N THR A 11 8.83 5.78 4.24
CA THR A 11 8.40 6.80 5.21
C THR A 11 6.91 6.66 5.57
N ALA A 12 6.05 6.29 4.63
CA ALA A 12 4.63 6.07 4.93
C ALA A 12 4.43 4.91 5.91
N VAL A 13 5.14 3.80 5.68
CA VAL A 13 5.08 2.59 6.52
C VAL A 13 5.66 2.87 7.90
N GLU A 14 6.77 3.60 7.97
CA GLU A 14 7.39 4.00 9.24
C GLU A 14 6.43 4.83 10.11
N ARG A 15 5.69 5.79 9.51
CA ARG A 15 4.66 6.55 10.20
C ARG A 15 3.49 5.67 10.66
N LEU A 16 3.08 4.68 9.86
CA LEU A 16 2.06 3.71 10.25
C LEU A 16 2.50 2.93 11.49
N LYS A 17 3.75 2.43 11.52
CA LYS A 17 4.32 1.74 12.68
C LYS A 17 4.31 2.62 13.92
N GLN A 18 4.77 3.86 13.80
CA GLN A 18 4.78 4.82 14.90
C GLN A 18 3.36 5.11 15.43
N ARG A 19 2.37 5.26 14.54
CA ARG A 19 0.98 5.57 14.92
C ARG A 19 0.27 4.39 15.58
N THR A 20 0.51 3.17 15.10
CA THR A 20 -0.18 1.95 15.57
C THR A 20 0.56 1.26 16.71
N GLY A 21 1.83 1.60 16.95
CA GLY A 21 2.72 0.86 17.85
C GLY A 21 3.10 -0.53 17.33
N ASN A 22 2.64 -0.93 16.14
CA ASN A 22 2.92 -2.24 15.57
C ASN A 22 4.13 -2.17 14.62
N ASN A 23 5.29 -2.60 15.11
CA ASN A 23 6.53 -2.60 14.33
C ASN A 23 6.64 -3.76 13.32
N LEU A 24 5.71 -4.72 13.36
CA LEU A 24 5.74 -5.92 12.52
C LEU A 24 5.36 -5.63 11.07
N TYR A 25 4.71 -4.50 10.79
CA TYR A 25 4.35 -4.11 9.43
C TYR A 25 5.55 -4.21 8.50
N SER A 26 5.40 -4.95 7.42
CA SER A 26 6.46 -5.14 6.43
C SER A 26 5.97 -4.66 5.08
N MET A 27 6.84 -3.96 4.35
CA MET A 27 6.58 -3.51 3.00
C MET A 27 7.52 -4.24 2.07
N ALA A 28 7.01 -4.65 0.92
CA ALA A 28 7.82 -5.18 -0.16
C ALA A 28 7.41 -4.57 -1.50
N ARG A 29 8.34 -4.65 -2.45
CA ARG A 29 8.20 -4.14 -3.81
C ARG A 29 8.26 -5.31 -4.78
N THR A 30 7.37 -5.34 -5.77
CA THR A 30 7.42 -6.33 -6.85
C THR A 30 8.44 -5.92 -7.91
N GLY A 31 8.85 -6.87 -8.77
CA GLY A 31 9.77 -6.61 -9.88
C GLY A 31 9.24 -5.54 -10.85
N ASP A 32 7.92 -5.41 -10.96
CA ASP A 32 7.24 -4.45 -11.84
C ASP A 32 7.15 -3.04 -11.26
N GLY A 33 7.63 -2.83 -10.03
CA GLY A 33 7.65 -1.51 -9.41
C GLY A 33 6.45 -1.17 -8.54
N HIS A 34 5.57 -2.12 -8.29
CA HIS A 34 4.44 -1.99 -7.37
C HIS A 34 4.85 -2.25 -5.93
N PHE A 35 4.05 -1.79 -4.99
CA PHE A 35 4.26 -1.89 -3.54
C PHE A 35 3.09 -2.60 -2.88
N TYR A 36 3.38 -3.38 -1.84
CA TYR A 36 2.37 -4.00 -0.99
C TYR A 36 2.82 -4.03 0.47
N LEU A 37 1.85 -4.12 1.37
CA LEU A 37 2.05 -4.16 2.83
C LEU A 37 1.61 -5.52 3.36
N SER A 38 2.31 -6.05 4.35
CA SER A 38 1.90 -7.19 5.17
C SER A 38 1.95 -6.85 6.66
N GLU A 39 1.14 -7.52 7.48
CA GLU A 39 1.10 -7.29 8.94
C GLU A 39 2.37 -7.74 9.67
N ALA A 40 3.00 -8.78 9.13
CA ALA A 40 4.26 -9.32 9.63
C ALA A 40 5.11 -9.79 8.44
N PRO A 41 6.43 -9.95 8.63
CA PRO A 41 7.27 -10.66 7.67
C PRO A 41 6.75 -12.09 7.47
N GLY A 42 6.44 -12.48 6.24
CA GLY A 42 5.89 -13.80 5.92
C GLY A 42 4.37 -13.92 6.05
N SER A 43 3.68 -12.90 6.56
CA SER A 43 2.22 -12.84 6.48
C SER A 43 1.74 -12.56 5.06
N PRO A 44 0.52 -12.98 4.71
CA PRO A 44 -0.09 -12.61 3.45
C PRO A 44 -0.18 -11.08 3.32
N PRO A 45 -0.08 -10.57 2.08
CA PRO A 45 -0.21 -9.15 1.83
C PRO A 45 -1.62 -8.67 2.18
N LEU A 46 -1.69 -7.57 2.94
CA LEU A 46 -2.93 -6.87 3.29
C LEU A 46 -3.57 -6.16 2.10
N CYS A 47 -2.79 -5.89 1.07
CA CYS A 47 -3.26 -5.22 -0.13
C CYS A 47 -2.63 -5.82 -1.39
N PRO A 48 -3.32 -5.75 -2.54
CA PRO A 48 -2.74 -6.12 -3.81
C PRO A 48 -1.55 -5.21 -4.16
N PRO A 49 -0.61 -5.66 -5.01
CA PRO A 49 0.47 -4.80 -5.50
C PRO A 49 -0.11 -3.57 -6.19
N MET A 50 0.20 -2.38 -5.67
CA MET A 50 -0.32 -1.11 -6.15
C MET A 50 0.79 -0.09 -6.43
N GLU A 51 0.46 0.96 -7.16
CA GLU A 51 1.39 2.07 -7.44
C GLU A 51 1.73 2.84 -6.15
N LEU A 52 2.83 3.60 -6.16
CA LEU A 52 3.29 4.33 -4.95
C LEU A 52 2.20 5.22 -4.36
N ASP A 53 1.53 6.01 -5.18
CA ASP A 53 0.62 7.03 -4.68
C ASP A 53 -0.60 6.37 -4.02
N ASP A 54 -1.11 5.29 -4.62
CA ASP A 54 -2.16 4.45 -4.06
C ASP A 54 -1.69 3.75 -2.78
N PHE A 55 -0.46 3.21 -2.78
CA PHE A 55 0.15 2.59 -1.61
C PHE A 55 0.26 3.55 -0.43
N VAL A 56 0.74 4.77 -0.68
CA VAL A 56 0.87 5.80 0.34
C VAL A 56 -0.51 6.19 0.88
N ASN A 57 -1.52 6.33 0.03
CA ASN A 57 -2.89 6.64 0.46
C ASN A 57 -3.50 5.51 1.28
N PHE A 58 -3.29 4.26 0.87
CA PHE A 58 -3.71 3.06 1.61
C PHE A 58 -3.06 2.99 3.00
N VAL A 59 -1.74 3.11 3.09
CA VAL A 59 -0.99 3.10 4.36
C VAL A 59 -1.42 4.25 5.27
N LYS A 60 -1.65 5.44 4.70
CA LYS A 60 -2.21 6.57 5.46
C LYS A 60 -3.58 6.21 6.03
N GLY A 61 -4.44 5.53 5.29
CA GLY A 61 -5.78 5.10 5.73
C GLY A 61 -5.79 4.02 6.82
N LEU A 62 -4.74 3.21 6.94
CA LEU A 62 -4.66 2.13 7.93
C LEU A 62 -4.35 2.61 9.36
N GLY A 63 -5.19 2.31 10.34
CA GLY A 63 -5.01 2.65 11.75
C GLY A 63 -6.10 3.58 12.29
N PRO A 64 -6.02 4.01 13.57
CA PRO A 64 -7.02 4.89 14.17
C PRO A 64 -7.00 6.25 13.46
N GLN A 65 -7.90 6.39 12.50
CA GLN A 65 -8.25 7.65 11.85
C GLN A 65 -9.32 8.29 12.72
N GLU A 66 -9.11 9.53 13.17
CA GLU A 66 -10.20 10.37 13.66
C GLU A 66 -11.26 10.43 12.54
N GLN A 67 -12.39 9.78 12.79
CA GLN A 67 -13.43 9.34 11.85
C GLN A 67 -13.96 10.46 10.90
N PRO A 68 -14.45 10.16 9.67
CA PRO A 68 -15.43 9.08 9.43
C PRO A 68 -15.30 8.20 8.17
N ARG A 69 -15.77 6.97 8.40
CA ARG A 69 -16.30 5.94 7.50
C ARG A 69 -16.67 6.39 6.07
N ILE A 70 -15.96 5.88 5.07
CA ILE A 70 -16.59 5.43 3.82
C ILE A 70 -15.98 4.08 3.44
N SER A 71 -16.73 3.04 3.79
CA SER A 71 -16.71 1.72 3.14
C SER A 71 -17.35 1.85 1.76
N LYS A 72 -16.92 1.00 0.82
CA LYS A 72 -17.38 0.81 -0.57
C LYS A 72 -16.63 1.67 -1.63
N ASN A 73 -15.52 1.15 -2.18
CA ASN A 73 -15.16 1.20 -3.61
C ASN A 73 -13.65 1.01 -3.87
N ASP A 74 -13.13 -0.21 -3.82
CA ASP A 74 -11.97 -0.54 -4.68
C ASP A 74 -12.14 -1.93 -5.30
N LEU A 75 -13.33 -2.10 -5.90
CA LEU A 75 -13.60 -2.97 -7.04
C LEU A 75 -12.93 -2.44 -8.33
N ALA A 76 -11.99 -1.49 -8.24
CA ALA A 76 -11.34 -0.87 -9.39
C ALA A 76 -10.30 -1.78 -10.07
N PHE A 77 -9.99 -2.94 -9.49
CA PHE A 77 -9.11 -3.94 -10.11
C PHE A 77 -9.74 -4.65 -11.32
N GLU A 78 -11.06 -4.54 -11.54
CA GLU A 78 -11.72 -5.15 -12.71
C GLU A 78 -11.66 -4.32 -14.01
N LYS A 79 -11.11 -3.09 -14.01
CA LYS A 79 -11.26 -2.20 -15.19
C LYS A 79 -10.01 -1.81 -15.98
N GLN A 80 -8.84 -2.36 -15.66
CA GLN A 80 -7.63 -2.06 -16.46
C GLN A 80 -6.88 -3.27 -17.02
N LEU A 81 -7.42 -4.49 -16.99
CA LEU A 81 -6.92 -5.53 -17.88
C LEU A 81 -7.52 -5.34 -19.29
N VAL A 82 -6.73 -4.66 -20.11
CA VAL A 82 -6.68 -4.75 -21.58
C VAL A 82 -7.77 -4.00 -22.38
N LYS A 83 -7.63 -2.67 -22.46
CA LYS A 83 -7.90 -1.99 -23.75
C LYS A 83 -6.61 -1.97 -24.58
N LYS A 84 -6.60 -2.75 -25.67
CA LYS A 84 -5.90 -2.58 -26.98
C LYS A 84 -5.58 -3.98 -27.54
N LYS A 85 -5.72 -4.30 -28.83
CA LYS A 85 -5.92 -3.49 -30.04
C LYS A 85 -6.27 -4.42 -31.21
N THR A 86 -7.06 -3.89 -32.13
CA THR A 86 -7.24 -4.28 -33.55
C THR A 86 -8.23 -5.40 -33.81
#